data_AF-A0A5M8NYL9-F1
#
_entry.id   AF-A0A5M8NYL9-F1
#
_cell.length_a   1.000
_cell.length_b   1.000
_cell.length_c   1.000
_cell.angle_alpha   90.00
_cell.angle_beta   90.00
_cell.angle_gamma   90.00
#
_symmetry.space_group_name_H-M   'P 1'
#
loop_
_entity.id
_entity.type
_entity.pdbx_description
1 polymer ?
#
loop_
_entity_poly.entity_id
_entity_poly.type
_entity_poly.pdbx_seq_one_letter_code
_entity_poly.pdbx_strand_id
1 'polypeptide(L)'
;MALTIKRQKNNRPVKCVLHRLADIPGGVTVSVANLGGAALFEGTPVGKGDNGMYLVSKTAQVITAAANDATAYDVAKGHHFKVGDRFATDAANGQLITAIDKSNATKDVITLSTTLGVAIPVGTCAFESSGANKTLKVTPAAFIGSNEDVVSGENLFVPAWVIGVLKESNAPVVNDAIKTALKGIIYV
;
A
#
# COMPACT_ATOMS: atom_id res chain seq x y z
N MET A 1 28.44 39.74 -1.98
CA MET A 1 27.53 38.58 -1.85
C MET A 1 26.18 38.96 -2.44
N ALA A 2 25.74 38.29 -3.51
CA ALA A 2 24.45 38.59 -4.13
C ALA A 2 23.33 37.85 -3.40
N LEU A 3 22.30 38.59 -2.97
CA LEU A 3 21.07 38.03 -2.39
C LEU A 3 20.37 37.17 -3.46
N THR A 4 20.25 35.87 -3.20
CA THR A 4 19.48 34.95 -4.06
C THR A 4 18.10 34.76 -3.47
N ILE A 5 17.08 35.35 -4.09
CA ILE A 5 15.68 35.18 -3.69
C ILE A 5 15.05 34.07 -4.53
N LYS A 6 14.83 32.90 -3.93
CA LYS A 6 14.07 31.81 -4.56
C LYS A 6 12.58 32.04 -4.36
N ARG A 7 11.86 32.35 -5.43
CA ARG A 7 10.39 32.30 -5.43
C ARG A 7 9.94 30.85 -5.33
N GLN A 8 9.44 30.45 -4.16
CA GLN A 8 8.85 29.12 -3.98
C GLN A 8 7.35 29.20 -4.26
N LYS A 9 6.87 28.43 -5.24
CA LYS A 9 5.45 28.17 -5.41
C LYS A 9 5.01 27.27 -4.26
N ASN A 10 3.88 27.58 -3.63
CA ASN A 10 3.31 26.70 -2.61
C ASN A 10 2.96 25.36 -3.27
N ASN A 11 3.76 24.33 -3.01
CA ASN A 11 3.50 22.97 -3.46
C ASN A 11 2.68 22.27 -2.38
N ARG A 12 1.36 22.47 -2.40
CA ARG A 12 0.47 21.70 -1.52
C ARG A 12 0.38 20.28 -2.10
N PRO A 13 0.92 19.24 -1.45
CA PRO A 13 0.71 17.88 -1.91
C PRO A 13 -0.78 17.60 -1.90
N VAL A 14 -1.33 17.11 -3.02
CA VAL A 14 -2.74 16.78 -3.12
C VAL A 14 -2.98 15.53 -2.28
N LYS A 15 -3.54 15.74 -1.09
CA LYS A 15 -3.92 14.69 -0.14
C LYS A 15 -4.96 13.77 -0.76
N CYS A 16 -4.95 12.50 -0.37
CA CYS A 16 -5.93 11.54 -0.88
C CYS A 16 -7.26 11.64 -0.12
N VAL A 17 -7.24 12.07 1.15
CA VAL A 17 -8.45 12.14 1.96
C VAL A 17 -9.19 13.46 1.71
N LEU A 18 -10.39 13.37 1.16
CA LEU A 18 -11.26 14.51 0.87
C LEU A 18 -12.13 14.86 2.08
N HIS A 19 -12.68 13.84 2.74
CA HIS A 19 -13.54 14.02 3.90
C HIS A 19 -13.14 13.06 5.03
N ARG A 20 -12.96 13.63 6.21
CA ARG A 20 -12.63 12.95 7.47
C ARG A 20 -13.86 13.02 8.37
N LEU A 21 -14.59 11.91 8.51
CA LEU A 21 -15.88 11.88 9.22
C LEU A 21 -15.76 11.24 10.61
N ALA A 22 -15.24 10.01 10.68
CA ALA A 22 -15.07 9.30 11.94
C ALA A 22 -13.68 8.68 12.01
N ASP A 23 -12.88 9.18 12.95
CA ASP A 23 -11.57 8.67 13.31
C ASP A 23 -11.64 7.59 14.39
N ILE A 24 -10.56 6.85 14.55
CA ILE A 24 -10.30 6.04 15.74
C ILE A 24 -9.75 7.01 16.80
N PRO A 25 -10.47 7.27 17.90
CA PRO A 25 -10.05 8.25 18.89
C PRO A 25 -8.66 7.95 19.43
N GLY A 26 -7.79 8.96 19.44
CA GLY A 26 -6.41 8.80 19.89
C GLY A 26 -5.51 8.05 18.91
N GLY A 27 -5.95 7.78 17.67
CA GLY A 27 -5.12 7.16 16.63
C GLY A 27 -4.86 5.67 16.85
N VAL A 28 -3.93 5.12 16.05
CA VAL A 28 -3.52 3.72 16.11
C VAL A 28 -2.00 3.60 16.06
N THR A 29 -1.49 2.52 16.67
CA THR A 29 -0.09 2.12 16.54
C THR A 29 0.04 1.14 15.38
N VAL A 30 0.79 1.49 14.34
CA VAL A 30 1.10 0.61 13.20
C VAL A 30 2.45 -0.07 13.41
N SER A 31 2.49 -1.38 13.24
CA SER A 31 3.73 -2.16 13.34
C SER A 31 4.62 -1.95 12.11
N VAL A 32 5.88 -1.57 12.35
CA VAL A 32 6.88 -1.41 11.28
C VAL A 32 7.66 -2.67 10.96
N ALA A 33 7.60 -3.69 11.83
CA ALA A 33 8.41 -4.91 11.73
C ALA A 33 8.32 -5.56 10.33
N ASN A 34 7.11 -5.58 9.77
CA ASN A 34 6.82 -6.21 8.50
C ASN A 34 6.64 -5.23 7.34
N LEU A 35 7.03 -3.96 7.48
CA LEU A 35 6.96 -2.96 6.40
C LEU A 35 8.26 -2.93 5.59
N GLY A 36 8.15 -3.04 4.27
CA GLY A 36 9.28 -2.95 3.33
C GLY A 36 9.46 -1.57 2.68
N GLY A 37 8.47 -0.69 2.79
CA GLY A 37 8.50 0.69 2.27
C GLY A 37 9.11 1.68 3.27
N ALA A 38 9.70 2.76 2.75
CA ALA A 38 10.38 3.79 3.56
C ALA A 38 9.44 4.88 4.10
N ALA A 39 8.22 4.98 3.55
CA ALA A 39 7.20 5.90 4.01
C ALA A 39 5.85 5.20 3.95
N LEU A 40 5.01 5.50 4.94
CA LEU A 40 3.64 5.07 5.05
C LEU A 40 2.75 6.20 4.55
N PHE A 41 1.99 5.94 3.49
CA PHE A 41 1.22 6.98 2.83
C PHE A 41 -0.20 7.12 3.38
N GLU A 42 -0.72 8.34 3.32
CA GLU A 42 -2.10 8.65 3.57
C GLU A 42 -3.00 7.83 2.63
N GLY A 43 -4.08 7.28 3.18
CA GLY A 43 -5.03 6.41 2.50
C GLY A 43 -4.62 4.94 2.51
N THR A 44 -3.45 4.58 3.06
CA THR A 44 -3.04 3.18 3.18
C THR A 44 -4.05 2.44 4.08
N PRO A 45 -4.61 1.31 3.60
CA PRO A 45 -5.54 0.50 4.38
C PRO A 45 -4.81 -0.26 5.50
N VAL A 46 -5.36 -0.22 6.71
CA VAL A 46 -4.83 -0.91 7.89
C VAL A 46 -5.89 -1.77 8.56
N GLY A 47 -5.46 -2.91 9.09
CA GLY A 47 -6.30 -3.85 9.84
C GLY A 47 -5.73 -4.12 11.22
N LYS A 48 -6.54 -4.69 12.11
CA LYS A 48 -6.08 -5.14 13.42
C LYS A 48 -5.08 -6.29 13.24
N GLY A 49 -3.95 -6.20 13.91
CA GLY A 49 -3.00 -7.30 14.09
C GLY A 49 -2.99 -7.76 15.54
N ASP A 50 -1.81 -8.22 15.96
CA ASP A 50 -1.59 -8.74 17.31
C ASP A 50 -1.13 -7.64 18.28
N ASN A 51 -1.20 -7.92 19.58
CA ASN A 51 -0.71 -7.04 20.66
C ASN A 51 -1.30 -5.61 20.64
N GLY A 52 -2.53 -5.46 20.14
CA GLY A 52 -3.21 -4.15 20.03
C GLY A 52 -2.67 -3.26 18.92
N MET A 53 -1.76 -3.77 18.08
CA MET A 53 -1.17 -3.03 16.97
C MET A 53 -1.97 -3.25 15.69
N TYR A 54 -1.85 -2.30 14.77
CA TYR A 54 -2.38 -2.39 13.42
C TYR A 54 -1.29 -2.83 12.44
N LEU A 55 -1.71 -3.59 11.43
CA LEU A 55 -0.88 -4.02 10.32
C LEU A 55 -1.36 -3.36 9.03
N VAL A 56 -0.42 -3.08 8.13
CA VAL A 56 -0.74 -2.57 6.80
C VAL A 56 -1.29 -3.70 5.93
N SER A 57 -2.45 -3.47 5.30
CA SER A 57 -2.92 -4.31 4.21
C SER A 57 -2.14 -3.95 2.96
N LYS A 58 -1.02 -4.64 2.74
CA LYS A 58 -0.07 -4.29 1.69
C LYS A 58 -0.68 -4.45 0.31
N THR A 59 -0.55 -3.41 -0.50
CA THR A 59 -0.92 -3.41 -1.91
C THR A 59 0.19 -2.83 -2.77
N ALA A 60 0.18 -3.15 -4.05
CA ALA A 60 1.03 -2.54 -5.06
C ALA A 60 0.28 -2.45 -6.39
N GLN A 61 0.47 -1.35 -7.12
CA GLN A 61 -0.12 -1.20 -8.44
C GLN A 61 0.85 -1.75 -9.49
N VAL A 62 0.39 -2.68 -10.32
CA VAL A 62 1.15 -3.14 -11.48
C VAL A 62 1.13 -2.03 -12.54
N ILE A 63 2.30 -1.60 -13.01
CA ILE A 63 2.42 -0.46 -13.95
C ILE A 63 2.76 -0.89 -15.39
N THR A 64 3.23 -2.12 -15.57
CA THR A 64 3.50 -2.72 -16.87
C THR A 64 2.73 -4.03 -16.98
N ALA A 65 2.09 -4.30 -18.12
CA ALA A 65 1.40 -5.56 -18.34
C ALA A 65 2.39 -6.73 -18.28
N ALA A 66 2.01 -7.80 -17.59
CA ALA A 66 2.82 -9.00 -17.45
C ALA A 66 2.12 -10.19 -18.13
N ALA A 67 2.88 -10.99 -18.87
CA ALA A 67 2.39 -12.21 -19.51
C ALA A 67 2.14 -13.33 -18.47
N ASN A 68 1.52 -14.43 -18.92
CA ASN A 68 1.14 -15.55 -18.06
C ASN A 68 2.30 -16.45 -17.62
N ASP A 69 3.49 -16.26 -18.17
CA ASP A 69 4.75 -16.92 -17.82
C ASP A 69 5.71 -15.99 -17.07
N ALA A 70 5.31 -14.72 -16.86
CA ALA A 70 6.13 -13.74 -16.18
C ALA A 70 6.37 -14.12 -14.72
N THR A 71 7.59 -13.87 -14.26
CA THR A 71 8.03 -14.03 -12.86
C THR A 71 8.48 -12.70 -12.24
N ALA A 72 8.61 -11.65 -13.06
CA ALA A 72 8.95 -10.31 -12.63
C ALA A 72 7.80 -9.34 -12.96
N TYR A 73 7.47 -8.48 -12.01
CA TYR A 73 6.36 -7.54 -12.10
C TYR A 73 6.86 -6.13 -11.79
N ASP A 74 6.69 -5.22 -12.74
CA ASP A 74 6.91 -3.80 -12.53
C ASP A 74 5.74 -3.22 -11.73
N VAL A 75 6.04 -2.62 -10.58
CA VAL A 75 5.05 -2.00 -9.70
C VAL A 75 5.37 -0.56 -9.37
N ALA A 76 4.33 0.22 -9.05
CA ALA A 76 4.47 1.58 -8.58
C ALA A 76 5.19 1.63 -7.23
N LYS A 77 5.94 2.72 -7.00
CA LYS A 77 6.59 3.00 -5.71
C LYS A 77 5.57 3.13 -4.58
N GLY A 78 6.02 2.84 -3.36
CA GLY A 78 5.22 3.06 -2.15
C GLY A 78 4.61 1.82 -1.53
N HIS A 79 4.80 0.65 -2.13
CA HIS A 79 4.33 -0.59 -1.54
C HIS A 79 5.18 -1.01 -0.33
N HIS A 80 4.57 -1.74 0.59
CA HIS A 80 5.24 -2.27 1.78
C HIS A 80 5.65 -3.74 1.68
N PHE A 81 5.54 -4.38 0.50
CA PHE A 81 6.01 -5.76 0.28
C PHE A 81 7.49 -5.93 0.67
N LYS A 82 7.81 -7.11 1.20
CA LYS A 82 9.13 -7.62 1.53
C LYS A 82 9.35 -8.99 0.89
N VAL A 83 10.62 -9.38 0.76
CA VAL A 83 11.00 -10.76 0.40
C VAL A 83 10.39 -11.72 1.43
N GLY A 84 9.80 -12.82 0.94
CA GLY A 84 9.07 -13.79 1.75
C GLY A 84 7.55 -13.53 1.86
N ASP A 85 7.08 -12.32 1.53
CA ASP A 85 5.64 -12.07 1.40
C ASP A 85 5.06 -12.80 0.18
N ARG A 86 3.73 -12.95 0.13
CA ARG A 86 3.05 -13.58 -1.00
C ARG A 86 2.28 -12.56 -1.83
N PHE A 87 2.72 -12.36 -3.07
CA PHE A 87 2.12 -11.46 -4.05
C PHE A 87 0.96 -12.15 -4.77
N ALA A 88 -0.26 -11.67 -4.54
CA ALA A 88 -1.49 -12.18 -5.16
C ALA A 88 -2.22 -11.08 -5.94
N THR A 89 -3.14 -11.50 -6.81
CA THR A 89 -4.10 -10.61 -7.48
C THR A 89 -5.49 -11.25 -7.42
N ASP A 90 -6.54 -10.52 -7.80
CA ASP A 90 -7.88 -11.11 -7.86
C ASP A 90 -7.96 -12.27 -8.89
N ALA A 91 -7.07 -12.25 -9.89
CA ALA A 91 -6.99 -13.28 -10.91
C ALA A 91 -6.18 -14.52 -10.48
N ALA A 92 -5.17 -14.38 -9.60
CA ALA A 92 -4.24 -15.47 -9.27
C ALA A 92 -3.91 -15.61 -7.78
N ASN A 93 -3.69 -16.86 -7.38
CA ASN A 93 -3.23 -17.19 -6.03
C ASN A 93 -1.84 -16.61 -5.76
N GLY A 94 -1.59 -16.23 -4.50
CA GLY A 94 -0.33 -15.60 -4.15
C GLY A 94 0.89 -16.49 -4.33
N GLN A 95 1.99 -15.91 -4.80
CA GLN A 95 3.31 -16.56 -4.93
C GLN A 95 4.36 -15.84 -4.09
N LEU A 96 5.37 -16.58 -3.61
CA LEU A 96 6.43 -16.01 -2.76
C LEU A 96 7.25 -14.99 -3.53
N ILE A 97 7.50 -13.85 -2.92
CA ILE A 97 8.45 -12.86 -3.40
C ILE A 97 9.86 -13.31 -3.03
N THR A 98 10.73 -13.47 -4.02
CA THR A 98 12.14 -13.89 -3.86
C THR A 98 13.09 -12.70 -3.88
N ALA A 99 12.77 -11.66 -4.64
CA ALA A 99 13.57 -10.45 -4.72
C ALA A 99 12.69 -9.22 -4.95
N ILE A 100 13.17 -8.07 -4.50
CA ILE A 100 12.58 -6.76 -4.80
C ILE A 100 13.72 -5.82 -5.18
N ASP A 101 13.73 -5.35 -6.42
CA ASP A 101 14.66 -4.32 -6.88
C ASP A 101 13.99 -2.94 -6.78
N LYS A 102 14.62 -2.04 -6.02
CA LYS A 102 14.16 -0.66 -5.79
C LYS A 102 15.07 0.41 -6.39
N SER A 103 16.06 0.00 -7.19
CA SER A 103 17.11 0.88 -7.73
C SER A 103 16.56 1.93 -8.71
N ASN A 104 15.50 1.62 -9.43
CA ASN A 104 14.87 2.54 -10.37
C ASN A 104 14.12 3.65 -9.62
N ALA A 105 14.20 4.90 -10.07
CA ALA A 105 13.54 6.02 -9.39
C ALA A 105 12.00 6.03 -9.53
N THR A 106 11.45 5.45 -10.61
CA THR A 106 10.02 5.55 -10.95
C THR A 106 9.22 4.30 -10.66
N LYS A 107 9.89 3.16 -10.50
CA LYS A 107 9.25 1.86 -10.26
C LYS A 107 10.06 0.95 -9.35
N ASP A 108 9.40 -0.06 -8.81
CA ASP A 108 10.02 -1.21 -8.17
C ASP A 108 9.77 -2.46 -9.03
N VAL A 109 10.67 -3.44 -8.97
CA VAL A 109 10.50 -4.73 -9.64
C VAL A 109 10.39 -5.83 -8.59
N ILE A 110 9.25 -6.50 -8.55
CA ILE A 110 9.01 -7.65 -7.66
C ILE A 110 9.22 -8.93 -8.45
N THR A 111 10.12 -9.79 -7.97
CA THR A 111 10.36 -11.13 -8.54
C THR A 111 9.71 -12.20 -7.67
N LEU A 112 8.96 -13.09 -8.30
CA LEU A 112 8.25 -14.20 -7.67
C LEU A 112 9.00 -15.52 -7.86
N SER A 113 8.78 -16.47 -6.95
CA SER A 113 9.35 -17.82 -7.02
C SER A 113 8.82 -18.64 -8.19
N THR A 114 7.63 -18.29 -8.69
CA THR A 114 6.97 -18.92 -9.82
C THR A 114 5.97 -17.93 -10.43
N THR A 115 5.53 -18.20 -11.64
CA THR A 115 4.57 -17.35 -12.33
C THR A 115 3.18 -17.40 -11.68
N LEU A 116 2.41 -16.33 -11.83
CA LEU A 116 0.98 -16.31 -11.48
C LEU A 116 0.11 -17.15 -12.45
N GLY A 117 0.66 -17.57 -13.59
CA GLY A 117 -0.04 -18.43 -14.56
C GLY A 117 -1.14 -17.73 -15.36
N VAL A 118 -1.31 -16.43 -15.19
CA VAL A 118 -2.31 -15.60 -15.86
C VAL A 118 -1.67 -14.27 -16.26
N ALA A 119 -2.15 -13.68 -17.37
CA ALA A 119 -1.74 -12.35 -17.76
C ALA A 119 -2.29 -11.31 -16.78
N ILE A 120 -1.45 -10.35 -16.37
CA ILE A 120 -1.81 -9.28 -15.45
C ILE A 120 -1.78 -7.94 -16.19
N PRO A 121 -2.92 -7.26 -16.36
CA PRO A 121 -2.96 -5.98 -17.05
C PRO A 121 -2.38 -4.84 -16.19
N VAL A 122 -1.98 -3.75 -16.86
CA VAL A 122 -1.60 -2.49 -16.21
C VAL A 122 -2.75 -1.99 -15.33
N GLY A 123 -2.41 -1.42 -14.17
CA GLY A 123 -3.35 -0.88 -13.20
C GLY A 123 -3.87 -1.90 -12.20
N THR A 124 -3.57 -3.19 -12.37
CA THR A 124 -4.01 -4.24 -11.43
C THR A 124 -3.49 -3.98 -10.02
N CYS A 125 -4.38 -4.08 -9.05
CA CYS A 125 -4.02 -4.11 -7.63
C CYS A 125 -3.50 -5.50 -7.25
N ALA A 126 -2.21 -5.58 -6.94
CA ALA A 126 -1.66 -6.72 -6.24
C ALA A 126 -1.75 -6.53 -4.72
N PHE A 127 -1.97 -7.60 -3.98
CA PHE A 127 -2.11 -7.56 -2.52
C PHE A 127 -1.35 -8.71 -1.84
N GLU A 128 -1.00 -8.50 -0.56
CA GLU A 128 -0.40 -9.55 0.25
C GLU A 128 -1.45 -10.59 0.68
N SER A 129 -1.22 -11.83 0.27
CA SER A 129 -2.09 -12.96 0.62
C SER A 129 -1.60 -13.71 1.86
N SER A 130 -2.54 -14.30 2.59
CA SER A 130 -2.28 -15.11 3.78
C SER A 130 -1.58 -16.44 3.48
N GLY A 131 -1.64 -16.90 2.23
CA GLY A 131 -1.09 -18.19 1.80
C GLY A 131 -1.09 -18.32 0.28
N ALA A 132 -1.00 -19.54 -0.24
CA ALA A 132 -1.13 -19.82 -1.68
C ALA A 132 -2.60 -19.71 -2.14
N ASN A 133 -3.23 -18.57 -1.87
CA ASN A 133 -4.65 -18.29 -2.04
C ASN A 133 -4.84 -16.81 -2.47
N LYS A 134 -6.10 -16.38 -2.55
CA LYS A 134 -6.51 -14.99 -2.86
C LYS A 134 -7.04 -14.25 -1.62
N THR A 135 -6.73 -14.75 -0.44
CA THR A 135 -7.26 -14.20 0.81
C THR A 135 -6.27 -13.18 1.35
N LEU A 136 -6.71 -11.92 1.54
CA LEU A 136 -5.93 -10.86 2.15
C LEU A 136 -5.30 -11.34 3.46
N LYS A 137 -3.99 -11.12 3.64
CA LYS A 137 -3.31 -11.44 4.89
C LYS A 137 -3.81 -10.58 6.05
N VAL A 138 -4.08 -9.31 5.77
CA VAL A 138 -4.61 -8.34 6.72
C VAL A 138 -5.94 -7.86 6.18
N THR A 139 -7.02 -8.12 6.92
CA THR A 139 -8.34 -7.57 6.58
C THR A 139 -8.41 -6.12 7.06
N PRO A 140 -8.57 -5.14 6.17
CA PRO A 140 -8.52 -3.74 6.55
C PRO A 140 -9.81 -3.30 7.26
N ALA A 141 -9.66 -2.36 8.20
CA ALA A 141 -10.74 -1.81 9.00
C ALA A 141 -10.74 -0.27 9.02
N ALA A 142 -9.63 0.36 8.64
CA ALA A 142 -9.47 1.81 8.59
C ALA A 142 -8.44 2.22 7.54
N PHE A 143 -8.38 3.52 7.23
CA PHE A 143 -7.30 4.12 6.45
C PHE A 143 -6.46 5.07 7.31
N ILE A 144 -5.18 5.19 6.98
CA ILE A 144 -4.27 6.14 7.63
C ILE A 144 -4.51 7.53 7.05
N GLY A 145 -4.61 8.58 7.87
CA GLY A 145 -4.86 9.94 7.36
C GLY A 145 -3.68 10.92 7.45
N SER A 146 -2.47 10.43 7.68
CA SER A 146 -1.22 11.19 7.49
C SER A 146 -0.17 10.38 6.73
N ASN A 147 0.85 11.08 6.23
CA ASN A 147 2.04 10.43 5.70
C ASN A 147 3.06 10.40 6.84
N GLU A 148 3.68 9.25 7.09
CA GLU A 148 4.77 9.12 8.07
C GLU A 148 5.97 8.44 7.44
N ASP A 149 7.17 8.83 7.87
CA ASP A 149 8.39 8.11 7.51
C ASP A 149 8.48 6.80 8.31
N VAL A 150 8.84 5.71 7.65
CA VAL A 150 9.00 4.39 8.29
C VAL A 150 10.43 4.27 8.77
N VAL A 151 10.63 4.38 10.08
CA VAL A 151 11.92 4.13 10.74
C VAL A 151 11.96 2.70 11.24
N SER A 152 13.02 1.97 10.88
CA SER A 152 13.17 0.57 11.27
C SER A 152 13.25 0.43 12.80
N GLY A 153 12.39 -0.41 13.37
CA GLY A 153 12.34 -0.67 14.82
C GLY A 153 11.43 0.28 15.61
N GLU A 154 10.94 1.36 14.99
CA GLU A 154 10.07 2.34 15.65
C GLU A 154 8.65 2.22 15.12
N ASN A 155 7.73 1.71 15.96
CA ASN A 155 6.33 1.62 15.57
C ASN A 155 5.72 3.01 15.42
N LEU A 156 4.83 3.16 14.43
CA LEU A 156 4.29 4.46 14.06
C LEU A 156 2.99 4.73 14.79
N PHE A 157 2.89 5.91 15.39
CA PHE A 157 1.63 6.45 15.84
C PHE A 157 1.00 7.24 14.70
N VAL A 158 -0.19 6.83 14.25
CA VAL A 158 -0.87 7.49 13.13
C VAL A 158 -2.34 7.72 13.41
N PRO A 159 -2.92 8.84 12.95
CA PRO A 159 -4.35 9.00 12.95
C PRO A 159 -4.96 8.10 11.87
N ALA A 160 -6.06 7.43 12.21
CA ALA A 160 -6.76 6.49 11.33
C ALA A 160 -8.27 6.75 11.33
N TRP A 161 -8.90 6.47 10.19
CA TRP A 161 -10.31 6.76 9.96
C TRP A 161 -11.08 5.53 9.52
N VAL A 162 -12.26 5.36 10.10
CA VAL A 162 -13.21 4.29 9.79
C VAL A 162 -14.27 4.78 8.80
N ILE A 163 -14.55 6.10 8.78
CA ILE A 163 -15.52 6.71 7.86
C ILE A 163 -14.89 7.93 7.19
N GLY A 164 -14.95 7.98 5.86
CA GLY A 164 -14.40 9.08 5.08
C GLY A 164 -14.58 8.93 3.57
N VAL A 165 -14.14 9.95 2.84
CA VAL A 165 -14.09 9.94 1.38
C VAL A 165 -12.65 10.12 0.92
N LEU A 166 -12.16 9.19 0.10
CA LEU A 166 -10.82 9.20 -0.46
C LEU A 166 -10.89 9.38 -1.98
N LYS A 167 -9.96 10.16 -2.52
CA LYS A 167 -9.72 10.26 -3.96
C LYS A 167 -8.87 9.07 -4.41
N GLU A 168 -9.43 8.19 -5.22
CA GLU A 168 -8.81 6.93 -5.62
C GLU A 168 -7.49 7.15 -6.39
N SER A 169 -7.45 8.17 -7.26
CA SER A 169 -6.25 8.47 -8.06
C SER A 169 -5.02 8.89 -7.24
N ASN A 170 -5.23 9.26 -5.98
CA ASN A 170 -4.18 9.78 -5.10
C ASN A 170 -3.91 8.85 -3.90
N ALA A 171 -4.76 7.85 -3.69
CA ALA A 171 -4.59 6.86 -2.63
C ALA A 171 -3.73 5.69 -3.14
N PRO A 172 -3.09 4.92 -2.22
CA PRO A 172 -2.58 3.60 -2.56
C PRO A 172 -3.67 2.75 -3.22
N VAL A 173 -3.29 1.98 -4.24
CA VAL A 173 -4.23 1.15 -4.99
C VAL A 173 -4.92 0.14 -4.06
N VAL A 174 -6.21 -0.09 -4.27
CA VAL A 174 -7.03 -1.05 -3.53
C VAL A 174 -7.88 -1.86 -4.50
N ASN A 175 -8.12 -3.14 -4.18
CA ASN A 175 -9.04 -3.99 -4.91
C ASN A 175 -10.45 -3.97 -4.29
N ASP A 176 -11.40 -4.62 -4.95
CA ASP A 176 -12.80 -4.67 -4.49
C ASP A 176 -12.96 -5.37 -3.14
N ALA A 177 -12.10 -6.34 -2.82
CA ALA A 177 -12.10 -7.00 -1.51
C ALA A 177 -11.73 -6.02 -0.39
N ILE A 178 -10.72 -5.17 -0.60
CA ILE A 178 -10.34 -4.12 0.35
C ILE A 178 -11.46 -3.07 0.44
N LYS A 179 -12.00 -2.59 -0.69
CA LYS A 179 -13.12 -1.64 -0.70
C LYS A 179 -14.33 -2.17 0.06
N THR A 180 -14.65 -3.46 -0.10
CA THR A 180 -15.77 -4.12 0.59
C THR A 180 -15.54 -4.25 2.10
N ALA A 181 -14.31 -4.56 2.52
CA ALA A 181 -13.95 -4.62 3.93
C ALA A 181 -14.05 -3.24 4.60
N LEU A 182 -13.71 -2.19 3.86
CA LEU A 182 -13.72 -0.78 4.25
C LEU A 182 -15.12 -0.13 4.13
N LYS A 183 -16.12 -0.68 4.82
CA LYS A 183 -17.55 -0.32 4.68
C LYS A 183 -17.89 1.16 4.84
N GLY A 184 -17.13 1.90 5.65
CA GLY A 184 -17.37 3.33 5.92
C GLY A 184 -16.64 4.28 4.96
N ILE A 185 -15.82 3.74 4.05
CA ILE A 185 -14.93 4.53 3.21
C ILE A 185 -15.42 4.51 1.77
N ILE A 186 -15.59 5.70 1.21
CA ILE A 186 -16.02 5.88 -0.17
C ILE A 186 -14.82 6.34 -0.99
N TYR A 187 -14.50 5.59 -2.04
CA TYR A 187 -13.48 5.97 -3.02
C TYR A 187 -14.16 6.70 -4.19
N VAL A 188 -13.65 7.88 -4.56
CA VAL A 188 -14.14 8.73 -5.66
C VAL A 188 -13.06 9.13 -6.65
#